data_AF-A0A496KZL8-F1
#
_entry.id   AF-A0A496KZL8-F1
#
_cell.length_a   1.000
_cell.length_b   1.000
_cell.length_c   1.000
_cell.angle_alpha   90.00
_cell.angle_beta   90.00
_cell.angle_gamma   90.00
#
_symmetry.space_group_name_H-M   'P 1'
#
loop_
_entity.id
_entity.type
_entity.pdbx_description
1 polymer ?
#
loop_
_entity_poly.entity_id
_entity_poly.type
_entity_poly.pdbx_seq_one_letter_code
_entity_poly.pdbx_strand_id
1 'polypeptide(L)'
;RKWLLLHDHDTEVTADYFEALNGFVSKAATLPEVVAAVPILKYGNRTISPERINPIMWYTRPITKAGIYRKGITAFNSLSLLSVEFVSAIGGFSLDYPLDMLDHWVYRRIAQADKSVEVLGVEIAHSLSLLDDSMSAHRLVGFLDAERRFVASELTTLHYISYKIRLALRLLKQYARSADSRKTTIMIKALFSKR
;
A
#
# COMPACT_ATOMS: atom_id res chain seq x y z
N ARG A 1 5.62 -24.88 -1.76
CA ARG A 1 6.03 -23.48 -2.05
C ARG A 1 6.67 -22.89 -0.80
N LYS A 2 7.58 -21.93 -0.96
CA LYS A 2 8.13 -21.16 0.16
C LYS A 2 7.42 -19.80 0.22
N TRP A 3 7.13 -19.36 1.43
CA TRP A 3 6.43 -18.10 1.68
C TRP A 3 7.28 -17.20 2.58
N LEU A 4 7.17 -15.90 2.34
CA LEU A 4 7.78 -14.83 3.11
C LEU A 4 6.65 -14.06 3.80
N LEU A 5 6.60 -14.11 5.13
CA LEU A 5 5.68 -13.29 5.91
C LEU A 5 6.37 -11.97 6.27
N LEU A 6 5.77 -10.86 5.85
CA LEU A 6 6.20 -9.52 6.24
C LEU A 6 5.46 -9.11 7.52
N HIS A 7 6.19 -8.53 8.46
CA HIS A 7 5.69 -8.20 9.78
C HIS A 7 6.32 -6.91 10.29
N ASP A 8 5.49 -5.93 10.64
CA ASP A 8 5.94 -4.68 11.24
C ASP A 8 5.98 -4.83 12.77
N HIS A 9 6.94 -4.16 13.41
CA HIS A 9 7.19 -4.28 14.85
C HIS A 9 5.99 -3.92 15.75
N ASP A 10 5.06 -3.10 15.26
CA ASP A 10 3.89 -2.56 15.95
C ASP A 10 2.58 -3.26 15.53
N THR A 11 2.68 -4.43 14.90
CA THR A 11 1.52 -5.21 14.49
C THR A 11 1.23 -6.36 15.44
N GLU A 12 -0.01 -6.41 15.94
CA GLU A 12 -0.49 -7.53 16.72
C GLU A 12 -0.87 -8.71 15.80
N VAL A 13 -0.33 -9.88 16.09
CA VAL A 13 -0.65 -11.12 15.37
C VAL A 13 -1.59 -11.97 16.21
N THR A 14 -2.68 -12.42 15.61
CA THR A 14 -3.68 -13.26 16.28
C THR A 14 -3.55 -14.73 15.88
N ALA A 15 -4.11 -15.63 16.69
CA ALA A 15 -4.21 -17.05 16.33
C ALA A 15 -5.04 -17.24 15.04
N ASP A 16 -6.19 -16.55 14.94
CA ASP A 16 -7.08 -16.56 13.78
C ASP A 16 -6.36 -16.20 12.48
N TYR A 17 -5.37 -15.29 12.53
CA TYR A 17 -4.56 -14.96 11.37
C TYR A 17 -3.73 -16.15 10.89
N PHE A 18 -3.06 -16.86 11.79
CA PHE A 18 -2.29 -18.05 11.43
C PHE A 18 -3.18 -19.22 10.99
N GLU A 19 -4.37 -19.37 11.56
CA GLU A 19 -5.36 -20.34 11.08
C GLU A 19 -5.78 -20.04 9.64
N ALA A 20 -6.09 -18.77 9.33
CA ALA A 20 -6.40 -18.33 7.97
C ALA A 20 -5.21 -18.54 7.01
N LEU A 21 -3.98 -18.26 7.44
CA LEU A 21 -2.77 -18.52 6.65
C LEU A 21 -2.56 -20.02 6.40
N ASN A 22 -2.76 -20.87 7.39
CA ASN A 22 -2.64 -22.32 7.22
C ASN A 22 -3.69 -22.83 6.22
N GLY A 23 -4.92 -22.34 6.32
CA GLY A 23 -5.97 -22.58 5.34
C GLY A 23 -5.55 -22.17 3.92
N PHE A 24 -4.96 -20.97 3.78
CA PHE A 24 -4.42 -20.50 2.50
C PHE A 24 -3.28 -21.38 1.97
N VAL A 25 -2.25 -21.63 2.78
CA VAL A 25 -1.04 -22.36 2.37
C VAL A 25 -1.36 -23.79 1.96
N SER A 26 -2.31 -24.44 2.63
CA SER A 26 -2.73 -25.82 2.31
C SER A 26 -3.31 -25.96 0.90
N LYS A 27 -4.05 -24.94 0.42
CA LYS A 27 -4.61 -24.90 -0.93
C LYS A 27 -3.73 -24.19 -1.96
N ALA A 28 -2.74 -23.41 -1.54
CA ALA A 28 -2.00 -22.54 -2.46
C ALA A 28 -1.27 -23.32 -3.57
N ALA A 29 -0.92 -24.59 -3.35
CA ALA A 29 -0.33 -25.44 -4.40
C ALA A 29 -1.21 -25.55 -5.65
N THR A 30 -2.55 -25.50 -5.51
CA THR A 30 -3.51 -25.59 -6.62
C THR A 30 -3.82 -24.22 -7.26
N LEU A 31 -3.27 -23.13 -6.72
CA LEU A 31 -3.51 -21.74 -7.16
C LEU A 31 -2.18 -21.04 -7.55
N PRO A 32 -1.51 -21.40 -8.66
CA PRO A 32 -0.22 -20.84 -9.10
C PRO A 32 -0.25 -19.37 -9.51
N GLU A 33 -1.42 -18.82 -9.75
CA GLU A 33 -1.64 -17.41 -10.02
C GLU A 33 -1.73 -16.57 -8.74
N VAL A 34 -2.02 -17.17 -7.57
CA VAL A 34 -2.10 -16.46 -6.29
C VAL A 34 -0.72 -16.44 -5.64
N VAL A 35 -0.14 -15.24 -5.56
CA VAL A 35 1.25 -15.03 -5.10
C VAL A 35 1.34 -14.27 -3.79
N ALA A 36 0.21 -13.81 -3.26
CA ALA A 36 0.14 -13.14 -1.98
C ALA A 36 -1.16 -13.45 -1.25
N ALA A 37 -1.12 -13.42 0.08
CA ALA A 37 -2.29 -13.46 0.95
C ALA A 37 -2.20 -12.36 2.01
N VAL A 38 -3.31 -11.67 2.27
CA VAL A 38 -3.37 -10.53 3.20
C VAL A 38 -4.64 -10.58 4.05
N PRO A 39 -4.58 -10.16 5.33
CA PRO A 39 -5.77 -9.98 6.15
C PRO A 39 -6.46 -8.65 5.82
N ILE A 40 -7.64 -8.44 6.40
CA ILE A 40 -8.30 -7.15 6.44
C ILE A 40 -7.80 -6.39 7.67
N LEU A 41 -7.08 -5.28 7.48
CA LEU A 41 -6.60 -4.44 8.56
C LEU A 41 -7.63 -3.36 8.91
N LYS A 42 -7.88 -3.19 10.21
CA LYS A 42 -8.87 -2.27 10.77
C LYS A 42 -8.20 -1.23 11.66
N TYR A 43 -8.64 0.02 11.55
CA TYR A 43 -8.38 1.06 12.54
C TYR A 43 -9.70 1.63 13.04
N GLY A 44 -10.03 1.32 14.30
CA GLY A 44 -11.40 1.49 14.80
C GLY A 44 -12.40 0.80 13.85
N ASN A 45 -13.42 1.55 13.41
CA ASN A 45 -14.45 1.02 12.50
C ASN A 45 -14.06 1.05 11.01
N ARG A 46 -12.87 1.56 10.67
CA ARG A 46 -12.45 1.76 9.27
C ARG A 46 -11.54 0.63 8.82
N THR A 47 -11.78 0.10 7.62
CA THR A 47 -10.80 -0.76 6.93
C THR A 47 -9.75 0.13 6.28
N ILE A 48 -8.49 -0.15 6.54
CA ILE A 48 -7.33 0.63 6.05
C ILE A 48 -6.50 -0.14 5.01
N SER A 49 -6.61 -1.47 4.99
CA SER A 49 -5.97 -2.37 4.03
C SER A 49 -6.76 -3.69 4.00
N PRO A 50 -6.83 -4.42 2.87
CA PRO A 50 -6.34 -4.02 1.56
C PRO A 50 -7.25 -2.97 0.93
N GLU A 51 -6.73 -2.32 -0.10
CA GLU A 51 -7.47 -1.33 -0.88
C GLU A 51 -7.41 -1.63 -2.38
N ARG A 52 -8.39 -1.13 -3.11
CA ARG A 52 -8.43 -1.12 -4.57
C ARG A 52 -8.04 0.25 -5.09
N ILE A 53 -6.96 0.31 -5.85
CA ILE A 53 -6.54 1.48 -6.62
C ILE A 53 -7.56 1.71 -7.74
N ASN A 54 -8.04 2.95 -7.88
CA ASN A 54 -8.90 3.31 -9.00
C ASN A 54 -8.12 3.20 -10.33
N PRO A 55 -8.72 2.67 -11.41
CA PRO A 55 -7.99 2.38 -12.65
C PRO A 55 -7.56 3.62 -13.46
N ILE A 56 -8.05 4.81 -13.11
CA ILE A 56 -7.85 6.04 -13.89
C ILE A 56 -7.22 7.13 -13.02
N MET A 57 -7.68 7.25 -11.78
CA MET A 57 -7.28 8.27 -10.85
C MET A 57 -6.45 7.63 -9.74
N TRP A 58 -5.37 8.27 -9.32
CA TRP A 58 -4.70 7.96 -8.07
C TRP A 58 -5.77 8.24 -6.99
N TYR A 59 -6.28 7.20 -6.34
CA TYR A 59 -7.04 7.14 -5.08
C TYR A 59 -7.44 5.68 -4.86
N THR A 60 -7.75 5.33 -3.62
CA THR A 60 -8.04 3.97 -3.22
C THR A 60 -9.43 3.84 -2.60
N ARG A 61 -9.96 2.61 -2.57
CA ARG A 61 -11.17 2.25 -1.84
C ARG A 61 -10.93 0.98 -1.05
N PRO A 62 -11.37 0.88 0.21
CA PRO A 62 -11.14 -0.31 1.02
C PRO A 62 -11.80 -1.54 0.42
N ILE A 63 -11.14 -2.68 0.55
CA ILE A 63 -11.68 -4.01 0.24
C ILE A 63 -12.06 -4.65 1.58
N THR A 64 -13.35 -4.97 1.73
CA THR A 64 -13.91 -5.50 2.98
C THR A 64 -14.40 -6.94 2.86
N LYS A 65 -14.22 -7.56 1.70
CA LYS A 65 -14.66 -8.93 1.44
C LYS A 65 -13.45 -9.80 1.18
N ALA A 66 -13.48 -11.00 1.74
CA ALA A 66 -12.53 -12.04 1.42
C ALA A 66 -12.70 -12.51 -0.03
N GLY A 67 -11.62 -13.05 -0.60
CA GLY A 67 -11.64 -13.62 -1.94
C GLY A 67 -10.34 -13.38 -2.70
N ILE A 68 -10.28 -13.88 -3.94
CA ILE A 68 -9.13 -13.71 -4.81
C ILE A 68 -9.34 -12.47 -5.68
N TYR A 69 -8.38 -11.55 -5.59
CA TYR A 69 -8.41 -10.27 -6.28
C TYR A 69 -7.30 -10.21 -7.34
N ARG A 70 -7.70 -9.87 -8.57
CA ARG A 70 -6.81 -9.61 -9.69
C ARG A 70 -6.75 -8.11 -9.97
N LYS A 71 -5.54 -7.61 -10.19
CA LYS A 71 -5.21 -6.23 -10.61
C LYS A 71 -5.73 -5.13 -9.68
N GLY A 72 -4.92 -4.10 -9.49
CA GLY A 72 -5.33 -2.89 -8.77
C GLY A 72 -5.66 -3.10 -7.29
N ILE A 73 -5.36 -4.25 -6.70
CA ILE A 73 -5.30 -4.41 -5.25
C ILE A 73 -3.94 -3.90 -4.76
N THR A 74 -3.94 -3.27 -3.60
CA THR A 74 -2.75 -2.91 -2.83
C THR A 74 -3.05 -3.22 -1.37
N ALA A 75 -2.05 -3.62 -0.59
CA ALA A 75 -2.22 -3.87 0.82
C ALA A 75 -0.97 -3.39 1.55
N PHE A 76 -1.08 -3.08 2.83
CA PHE A 76 0.10 -2.81 3.65
C PHE A 76 0.99 -4.05 3.71
N ASN A 77 2.30 -3.83 3.71
CA ASN A 77 3.26 -4.92 3.82
C ASN A 77 3.11 -5.66 5.16
N SER A 78 2.70 -4.99 6.23
CA SER A 78 2.42 -5.69 7.48
C SER A 78 1.37 -6.79 7.30
N LEU A 79 1.70 -8.01 7.72
CA LEU A 79 0.91 -9.22 7.57
C LEU A 79 0.64 -9.64 6.12
N SER A 80 1.46 -9.16 5.18
CA SER A 80 1.47 -9.69 3.81
C SER A 80 2.29 -10.97 3.75
N LEU A 81 1.65 -12.09 3.39
CA LEU A 81 2.33 -13.33 3.03
C LEU A 81 2.61 -13.32 1.52
N LEU A 82 3.88 -13.36 1.11
CA LEU A 82 4.32 -13.30 -0.28
C LEU A 82 4.99 -14.61 -0.72
N SER A 83 4.76 -15.05 -1.95
CA SER A 83 5.49 -16.17 -2.53
C SER A 83 6.95 -15.79 -2.74
N VAL A 84 7.88 -16.58 -2.18
CA VAL A 84 9.33 -16.35 -2.34
C VAL A 84 9.73 -16.44 -3.82
N GLU A 85 9.13 -17.36 -4.55
CA GLU A 85 9.36 -17.52 -5.99
C GLU A 85 8.97 -16.25 -6.76
N PHE A 86 7.81 -15.66 -6.42
CA PHE A 86 7.36 -14.42 -7.04
C PHE A 86 8.28 -13.24 -6.70
N VAL A 87 8.66 -13.09 -5.42
CA VAL A 87 9.57 -12.02 -4.98
C VAL A 87 10.92 -12.14 -5.69
N SER A 88 11.47 -13.34 -5.82
CA SER A 88 12.70 -13.58 -6.59
C SER A 88 12.52 -13.26 -8.08
N ALA A 89 11.38 -13.61 -8.68
CA ALA A 89 11.12 -13.37 -10.11
C ALA A 89 11.02 -11.87 -10.47
N ILE A 90 10.62 -11.02 -9.52
CA ILE A 90 10.59 -9.56 -9.71
C ILE A 90 11.91 -8.86 -9.31
N GLY A 91 12.95 -9.63 -8.96
CA GLY A 91 14.27 -9.11 -8.58
C GLY A 91 14.40 -8.68 -7.11
N GLY A 92 13.47 -9.09 -6.24
CA GLY A 92 13.42 -8.69 -4.84
C GLY A 92 12.64 -7.39 -4.61
N PHE A 93 12.82 -6.78 -3.44
CA PHE A 93 12.21 -5.49 -3.11
C PHE A 93 12.98 -4.34 -3.76
N SER A 94 12.27 -3.33 -4.25
CA SER A 94 12.90 -2.18 -4.91
C SER A 94 13.65 -1.29 -3.91
N LEU A 95 14.89 -0.97 -4.26
CA LEU A 95 15.73 -0.01 -3.53
C LEU A 95 15.27 1.45 -3.74
N ASP A 96 14.43 1.71 -4.75
CA ASP A 96 13.84 3.03 -4.98
C ASP A 96 12.75 3.36 -3.96
N TYR A 97 12.23 2.36 -3.25
CA TYR A 97 11.18 2.49 -2.25
C TYR A 97 11.64 1.83 -0.94
N PRO A 98 12.59 2.42 -0.20
CA PRO A 98 13.12 1.82 1.02
C PRO A 98 12.10 1.78 2.17
N LEU A 99 11.04 2.58 2.09
CA LEU A 99 10.00 2.65 3.13
C LEU A 99 8.63 2.97 2.52
N ASP A 100 8.42 4.20 2.04
CA ASP A 100 7.13 4.61 1.47
C ASP A 100 6.91 4.03 0.08
N MET A 101 5.66 3.68 -0.22
CA MET A 101 5.21 3.13 -1.50
C MET A 101 5.82 1.78 -1.87
N LEU A 102 6.61 1.15 -0.99
CA LEU A 102 7.14 -0.19 -1.25
C LEU A 102 6.02 -1.21 -1.39
N ASP A 103 5.02 -1.10 -0.52
CA ASP A 103 3.79 -1.87 -0.58
C ASP A 103 3.09 -1.70 -1.93
N HIS A 104 2.78 -0.45 -2.32
CA HIS A 104 2.18 -0.13 -3.61
C HIS A 104 3.02 -0.67 -4.79
N TRP A 105 4.35 -0.59 -4.69
CA TRP A 105 5.27 -1.13 -5.69
C TRP A 105 5.17 -2.65 -5.81
N VAL A 106 5.21 -3.40 -4.70
CA VAL A 106 5.09 -4.87 -4.70
C VAL A 106 3.77 -5.28 -5.35
N TYR A 107 2.66 -4.68 -4.92
CA TYR A 107 1.34 -5.01 -5.44
C TYR A 107 1.14 -4.57 -6.91
N ARG A 108 1.84 -3.52 -7.34
CA ARG A 108 1.90 -3.15 -8.76
C ARG A 108 2.63 -4.21 -9.59
N ARG A 109 3.75 -4.75 -9.09
CA ARG A 109 4.46 -5.86 -9.76
C ARG A 109 3.58 -7.10 -9.86
N ILE A 110 2.83 -7.45 -8.79
CA ILE A 110 1.85 -8.54 -8.81
C ILE A 110 0.83 -8.34 -9.95
N ALA A 111 0.25 -7.14 -10.03
CA ALA A 111 -0.74 -6.82 -11.06
C ALA A 111 -0.16 -6.86 -12.49
N GLN A 112 1.09 -6.41 -12.69
CA GLN A 112 1.75 -6.44 -14.00
C GLN A 112 2.14 -7.85 -14.45
N ALA A 113 2.45 -8.74 -13.51
CA ALA A 113 2.71 -10.14 -13.78
C ALA A 113 1.42 -10.98 -13.98
N ASP A 114 0.25 -10.32 -14.06
CA ASP A 114 -1.09 -10.94 -14.14
C ASP A 114 -1.35 -11.96 -13.00
N LYS A 115 -0.75 -11.70 -11.83
CA LYS A 115 -0.93 -12.50 -10.62
C LYS A 115 -2.04 -11.94 -9.74
N SER A 116 -2.44 -12.74 -8.77
CA SER A 116 -3.58 -12.49 -7.88
C SER A 116 -3.15 -12.46 -6.41
N VAL A 117 -3.97 -11.81 -5.60
CA VAL A 117 -3.82 -11.73 -4.15
C VAL A 117 -5.07 -12.31 -3.49
N GLU A 118 -4.91 -13.16 -2.49
CA GLU A 118 -6.02 -13.62 -1.66
C GLU A 118 -6.22 -12.67 -0.47
N VAL A 119 -7.41 -12.11 -0.35
CA VAL A 119 -7.84 -11.41 0.87
C VAL A 119 -8.47 -12.46 1.77
N LEU A 120 -7.85 -12.66 2.94
CA LEU A 120 -8.28 -13.62 3.94
C LEU A 120 -9.53 -13.11 4.66
N GLY A 121 -10.36 -14.04 5.12
CA GLY A 121 -11.57 -13.75 5.89
C GLY A 121 -11.32 -13.43 7.38
N VAL A 122 -10.17 -12.82 7.69
CA VAL A 122 -9.77 -12.45 9.05
C VAL A 122 -9.55 -10.94 9.12
N GLU A 123 -10.09 -10.33 10.17
CA GLU A 123 -9.89 -8.91 10.47
C GLU A 123 -8.87 -8.75 11.60
N ILE A 124 -7.90 -7.87 11.42
CA ILE A 124 -6.84 -7.60 12.40
C ILE A 124 -6.87 -6.11 12.76
N ALA A 125 -6.92 -5.82 14.06
CA ALA A 125 -6.74 -4.45 14.54
C ALA A 125 -5.29 -4.02 14.29
N HIS A 126 -5.12 -2.85 13.67
CA HIS A 126 -3.80 -2.33 13.35
C HIS A 126 -3.69 -0.90 13.87
N SER A 127 -2.60 -0.62 14.58
CA SER A 127 -2.30 0.72 15.06
C SER A 127 -1.78 1.56 13.88
N LEU A 128 -2.24 2.80 13.78
CA LEU A 128 -1.82 3.70 12.71
C LEU A 128 -0.72 4.63 13.21
N SER A 129 0.47 4.09 13.47
CA SER A 129 1.65 4.93 13.71
C SER A 129 1.92 5.91 12.54
N LEU A 130 1.41 5.60 11.34
CA LEU A 130 1.53 6.40 10.10
C LEU A 130 0.42 7.45 9.85
N LEU A 131 -0.79 7.33 10.45
CA LEU A 131 -1.89 8.29 10.20
C LEU A 131 -2.08 9.32 11.31
N ASP A 132 -1.26 9.30 12.36
CA ASP A 132 -1.19 10.45 13.23
C ASP A 132 -0.63 11.64 12.43
N ASP A 133 -1.35 12.77 12.48
CA ASP A 133 -0.97 14.08 11.90
C ASP A 133 0.40 14.62 12.45
N SER A 134 1.10 13.81 13.25
CA SER A 134 2.40 14.00 13.87
C SER A 134 3.59 13.79 12.91
N MET A 135 3.37 13.40 11.65
CA MET A 135 4.46 13.30 10.67
C MET A 135 5.29 14.59 10.64
N SER A 136 6.59 14.44 10.91
CA SER A 136 7.53 15.55 10.87
C SER A 136 7.66 16.11 9.45
N ALA A 137 8.03 17.38 9.33
CA ALA A 137 8.29 17.99 8.02
C ALA A 137 9.33 17.21 7.21
N HIS A 138 10.33 16.62 7.88
CA HIS A 138 11.33 15.77 7.23
C HIS A 138 10.72 14.49 6.64
N ARG A 139 9.89 13.78 7.42
CA ARG A 139 9.21 12.56 6.97
C ARG A 139 8.26 12.83 5.80
N LEU A 140 7.61 14.00 5.79
CA LEU A 140 6.72 14.44 4.72
C LEU A 140 7.47 14.61 3.38
N VAL A 141 8.70 15.11 3.38
CA VAL A 141 9.51 15.23 2.14
C VAL A 141 9.74 13.85 1.53
N GLY A 142 10.23 12.89 2.33
CA GLY A 142 10.48 11.53 1.88
C GLY A 142 9.22 10.86 1.33
N PHE A 143 8.10 10.99 2.05
CA PHE A 143 6.82 10.44 1.62
C PHE A 143 6.33 11.05 0.30
N LEU A 144 6.35 12.38 0.16
CA LEU A 144 5.87 13.02 -1.07
C LEU A 144 6.76 12.70 -2.27
N ASP A 145 8.06 12.54 -2.07
CA ASP A 145 8.98 12.21 -3.16
C ASP A 145 8.83 10.75 -3.59
N ALA A 146 8.60 9.83 -2.65
CA ALA A 146 8.25 8.44 -2.94
C ALA A 146 6.87 8.32 -3.62
N GLU A 147 5.83 9.00 -3.12
CA GLU A 147 4.50 9.03 -3.74
C GLU A 147 4.58 9.59 -5.16
N ARG A 148 5.32 10.69 -5.37
CA ARG A 148 5.56 11.25 -6.70
C ARG A 148 6.24 10.24 -7.60
N ARG A 149 7.35 9.63 -7.15
CA ARG A 149 8.11 8.64 -7.91
C ARG A 149 7.23 7.47 -8.33
N PHE A 150 6.46 6.92 -7.40
CA PHE A 150 5.53 5.82 -7.66
C PHE A 150 4.51 6.19 -8.73
N VAL A 151 3.79 7.30 -8.55
CA VAL A 151 2.74 7.69 -9.51
C VAL A 151 3.34 8.07 -10.88
N ALA A 152 4.49 8.73 -10.89
CA ALA A 152 5.16 9.19 -12.11
C ALA A 152 5.73 8.05 -12.95
N SER A 153 6.35 7.06 -12.31
CA SER A 153 7.07 5.96 -12.98
C SER A 153 6.22 4.71 -13.16
N GLU A 154 5.35 4.40 -12.19
CA GLU A 154 4.65 3.12 -12.16
C GLU A 154 3.24 3.18 -12.74
N LEU A 155 2.60 4.36 -12.73
CA LEU A 155 1.21 4.55 -13.14
C LEU A 155 1.06 5.37 -14.44
N THR A 156 -0.18 5.54 -14.89
CA THR A 156 -0.47 6.27 -16.13
C THR A 156 -0.43 7.78 -15.93
N THR A 157 -0.35 8.54 -17.03
CA THR A 157 -0.39 10.01 -17.00
C THR A 157 -1.67 10.55 -16.34
N LEU A 158 -2.81 9.85 -16.46
CA LEU A 158 -4.06 10.24 -15.78
C LEU A 158 -3.94 10.14 -14.25
N HIS A 159 -3.29 9.09 -13.75
CA HIS A 159 -2.99 8.98 -12.32
C HIS A 159 -2.08 10.13 -11.86
N TYR A 160 -1.07 10.48 -12.66
CA TYR A 160 -0.18 11.60 -12.35
C TYR A 160 -0.90 12.96 -12.30
N ILE A 161 -1.80 13.24 -13.24
CA ILE A 161 -2.64 14.44 -13.20
C ILE A 161 -3.50 14.45 -11.93
N SER A 162 -4.17 13.34 -11.64
CA SER A 162 -5.02 13.23 -10.43
C SER A 162 -4.24 13.31 -9.11
N TYR A 163 -2.97 12.91 -9.10
CA TYR A 163 -2.05 13.10 -7.99
C TYR A 163 -1.79 14.58 -7.76
N LYS A 164 -1.47 15.36 -8.81
CA LYS A 164 -1.27 16.81 -8.70
C LYS A 164 -2.52 17.53 -8.21
N ILE A 165 -3.71 17.14 -8.69
CA ILE A 165 -4.99 17.67 -8.19
C ILE A 165 -5.14 17.41 -6.68
N ARG A 166 -4.91 16.16 -6.24
CA ARG A 166 -5.02 15.85 -4.80
C ARG A 166 -3.97 16.54 -3.95
N LEU A 167 -2.75 16.72 -4.46
CA LEU A 167 -1.72 17.49 -3.76
C LEU A 167 -2.13 18.96 -3.59
N ALA A 168 -2.75 19.57 -4.62
CA ALA A 168 -3.30 20.92 -4.51
C ALA A 168 -4.44 20.99 -3.48
N LEU A 169 -5.35 20.01 -3.45
CA LEU A 169 -6.42 19.94 -2.43
C LEU A 169 -5.86 19.75 -1.01
N ARG A 170 -4.81 18.92 -0.84
CA ARG A 170 -4.11 18.75 0.45
C ARG A 170 -3.48 20.08 0.91
N LEU A 171 -2.86 20.82 -0.01
CA LEU A 171 -2.27 22.14 0.27
C LEU A 171 -3.33 23.16 0.73
N LEU A 172 -4.47 23.24 0.03
CA LEU A 172 -5.59 24.12 0.42
C LEU A 172 -6.12 23.77 1.82
N LYS A 173 -6.26 22.47 2.11
CA LYS A 173 -6.71 21.99 3.43
C LYS A 173 -5.69 22.31 4.54
N GLN A 174 -4.39 22.19 4.26
CA GLN A 174 -3.34 22.56 5.21
C GLN A 174 -3.42 24.06 5.54
N TYR A 175 -3.51 24.89 4.50
CA TYR A 175 -3.60 26.34 4.66
C TYR A 175 -4.81 26.75 5.52
N ALA A 176 -5.94 26.04 5.39
CA ALA A 176 -7.13 26.30 6.18
C ALA A 176 -7.07 25.82 7.65
N ARG A 177 -6.24 24.81 7.98
CA ARG A 177 -6.22 24.18 9.31
C ARG A 177 -5.16 24.74 10.25
N SER A 178 -3.97 25.01 9.74
CA SER A 178 -2.89 25.67 10.48
C SER A 178 -1.75 25.93 9.50
N ALA A 179 -1.31 27.19 9.42
CA ALA A 179 -0.23 27.61 8.56
C ALA A 179 1.14 27.15 9.11
N ASP A 180 1.36 25.84 9.23
CA ASP A 180 2.71 25.29 9.31
C ASP A 180 3.42 25.64 7.99
N SER A 181 4.16 26.74 8.04
CA SER A 181 4.82 27.36 6.88
C SER A 181 5.82 26.41 6.23
N ARG A 182 6.42 25.50 7.02
CA ARG A 182 7.37 24.50 6.52
C ARG A 182 6.66 23.42 5.73
N LYS A 183 5.60 22.80 6.29
CA LYS A 183 4.80 21.78 5.57
C LYS A 183 4.17 22.36 4.31
N THR A 184 3.69 23.61 4.37
CA THR A 184 3.14 24.35 3.22
C THR A 184 4.19 24.51 2.11
N THR A 185 5.40 24.96 2.45
CA THR A 185 6.49 25.13 1.48
C THR A 185 6.90 23.82 0.83
N ILE A 186 6.95 22.73 1.61
CA ILE A 186 7.25 21.38 1.11
C ILE A 186 6.18 20.95 0.10
N MET A 187 4.89 21.12 0.41
CA MET A 187 3.80 20.76 -0.50
C MET A 187 3.79 21.61 -1.79
N ILE A 188 4.09 22.91 -1.70
CA ILE A 188 4.24 23.78 -2.88
C ILE A 188 5.37 23.26 -3.78
N LYS A 189 6.55 22.95 -3.23
CA LYS A 189 7.67 22.37 -3.99
C LYS A 189 7.28 21.05 -4.65
N ALA A 190 6.58 20.17 -3.94
CA ALA A 190 6.09 18.91 -4.50
C ALA A 190 5.05 19.11 -5.62
N LEU A 191 4.24 20.17 -5.56
CA LEU A 191 3.26 20.49 -6.59
C LEU A 191 3.91 20.95 -7.90
N PHE A 192 4.98 21.74 -7.82
CA PHE A 192 5.70 22.24 -9.00
C PHE A 192 6.89 21.37 -9.42
N SER A 193 7.16 20.27 -8.70
CA SER A 193 8.19 19.31 -9.11
C SER A 193 7.86 18.70 -10.48
N LYS A 194 8.90 18.55 -11.30
CA LYS A 194 8.81 17.85 -12.57
C LYS A 194 8.55 16.36 -12.33
N ARG A 195 7.98 15.72 -13.35
CA ARG A 195 7.76 14.26 -13.36
C ARG A 195 9.10 13.55 -13.20
#